data_AF-J3P280-F1
#
_entry.id   AF-J3P280-F1
#
_cell.length_a   1.000
_cell.length_b   1.000
_cell.length_c   1.000
_cell.angle_alpha   90.00
_cell.angle_beta   90.00
_cell.angle_gamma   90.00
#
_symmetry.space_group_name_H-M   'P 1'
#
loop_
_entity.id
_entity.type
_entity.pdbx_description
1 polymer ?
#
loop_
_entity_poly.entity_id
_entity_poly.type
_entity_poly.pdbx_seq_one_letter_code
_entity_poly.pdbx_strand_id
1 'polypeptide(L)'
;MTALKATVHALALALATTIPSATLGFAAPKGPEPIESLLRPEAAAAAREYHPGHDNRGAREATTSRPVIAHHTIVDMATASPPIQTVGPLAGGYTLTCTMYDMWNGVEEDQDGHLLRCYCVGPYNPYTWSTVHLNERLGNDNGRFVWYSKDYRGSCDKTILWKQRYYMANCLMLNGQVTLAEIDLNLYIRNINGSLVMM
;
A
#
# COMPACT_ATOMS: atom_id res chain seq x y z
N MET A 1 -27.00 42.34 -46.13
CA MET A 1 -26.51 41.63 -47.34
C MET A 1 -25.02 41.88 -47.51
N THR A 2 -24.16 41.01 -46.99
CA THR A 2 -22.88 40.61 -47.66
C THR A 2 -22.26 39.49 -46.83
N ALA A 3 -22.14 38.32 -47.47
CA ALA A 3 -21.50 37.14 -46.93
C ALA A 3 -20.03 37.13 -47.38
N LEU A 4 -19.11 36.75 -46.49
CA LEU A 4 -17.78 36.30 -46.89
C LEU A 4 -17.54 34.92 -46.27
N LYS A 5 -17.71 33.88 -47.09
CA LYS A 5 -17.23 32.53 -46.84
C LYS A 5 -15.74 32.50 -47.15
N ALA A 6 -14.91 32.14 -46.19
CA ALA A 6 -13.51 31.78 -46.42
C ALA A 6 -13.37 30.26 -46.28
N THR A 7 -13.30 29.61 -47.44
CA THR A 7 -12.96 28.21 -47.63
C THR A 7 -11.42 28.11 -47.63
N VAL A 8 -10.83 27.30 -46.75
CA VAL A 8 -9.41 26.91 -46.87
C VAL A 8 -9.34 25.39 -47.04
N HIS A 9 -8.76 25.02 -48.18
CA HIS A 9 -8.60 23.66 -48.68
C HIS A 9 -7.52 22.88 -47.92
N ALA A 10 -7.72 21.56 -47.96
CA ALA A 10 -6.87 20.50 -47.44
C ALA A 10 -5.46 20.47 -48.03
N LEU A 11 -4.50 19.97 -47.23
CA LEU A 11 -3.47 19.03 -47.69
C LEU A 11 -2.81 18.36 -46.48
N ALA A 12 -3.18 17.11 -46.18
CA ALA A 12 -2.44 16.27 -45.25
C ALA A 12 -1.86 15.10 -46.04
N LEU A 13 -0.56 15.19 -46.33
CA LEU A 13 0.22 14.17 -47.02
C LEU A 13 0.59 13.07 -45.99
N ALA A 14 -0.02 11.90 -46.10
CA ALA A 14 0.35 10.73 -45.30
C ALA A 14 1.51 9.99 -46.00
N LEU A 15 2.72 10.14 -45.48
CA LEU A 15 3.87 9.30 -45.84
C LEU A 15 3.84 8.04 -44.96
N ALA A 16 3.33 6.95 -45.51
CA ALA A 16 3.48 5.61 -44.93
C ALA A 16 4.87 5.06 -45.32
N THR A 17 5.85 5.19 -44.43
CA THR A 17 7.13 4.49 -44.56
C THR A 17 7.03 3.13 -43.87
N THR A 18 7.05 2.07 -44.67
CA THR A 18 7.17 0.69 -44.20
C THR A 18 8.60 0.45 -43.72
N ILE A 19 8.79 0.32 -42.41
CA ILE A 19 10.06 -0.08 -41.81
C ILE A 19 10.12 -1.62 -41.77
N PRO A 20 11.17 -2.27 -42.32
CA PRO A 20 11.35 -3.71 -42.18
C PRO A 20 11.73 -4.06 -40.73
N SER A 21 10.95 -4.94 -40.10
CA SER A 21 11.24 -5.52 -38.79
C SER A 21 12.51 -6.36 -38.84
N ALA A 22 13.57 -5.89 -38.19
CA ALA A 22 14.73 -6.69 -37.87
C ALA A 22 14.40 -7.59 -36.67
N THR A 23 14.35 -8.90 -36.90
CA THR A 23 14.20 -9.92 -35.87
C THR A 23 15.53 -10.04 -35.10
N LEU A 24 15.68 -9.26 -34.03
CA LEU A 24 16.75 -9.44 -33.04
C LEU A 24 16.42 -10.65 -32.17
N GLY A 25 17.20 -11.72 -32.31
CA GLY A 25 17.18 -12.86 -31.41
C GLY A 25 17.71 -12.45 -30.04
N PHE A 26 16.81 -12.26 -29.08
CA PHE A 26 17.17 -12.11 -27.68
C PHE A 26 17.50 -13.48 -27.09
N ALA A 27 18.78 -13.67 -26.74
CA ALA A 27 19.17 -14.74 -25.82
C ALA A 27 18.45 -14.51 -24.48
N ALA A 28 17.87 -15.57 -23.93
CA ALA A 28 17.19 -15.55 -22.64
C ALA A 28 18.17 -15.06 -21.55
N PRO A 29 17.78 -14.10 -20.69
CA PRO A 29 18.59 -13.71 -19.55
C PRO A 29 18.77 -14.93 -18.63
N LYS A 30 20.02 -15.20 -18.24
CA LYS A 30 20.33 -16.12 -17.14
C LYS A 30 19.49 -15.68 -15.93
N GLY A 31 18.73 -16.62 -15.37
CA GLY A 31 17.93 -16.37 -14.17
C GLY A 31 18.80 -15.87 -13.01
N PRO A 32 18.23 -15.08 -12.10
CA PRO A 32 18.96 -14.63 -10.92
C PRO A 32 19.43 -15.85 -10.12
N GLU A 33 20.71 -15.85 -9.76
CA GLU A 33 21.23 -16.86 -8.84
C GLU A 33 20.47 -16.78 -7.50
N PRO A 34 20.21 -17.92 -6.86
CA PRO A 34 19.51 -17.96 -5.58
C PRO A 34 20.26 -17.06 -4.58
N ILE A 35 19.56 -16.04 -4.09
CA ILE A 35 20.05 -15.19 -3.01
C ILE A 35 20.19 -16.10 -1.80
N GLU A 36 21.43 -16.46 -1.50
CA GLU A 36 21.79 -17.17 -0.29
C GLU A 36 21.30 -16.33 0.90
N SER A 37 20.37 -16.91 1.65
CA SER A 37 19.65 -16.32 2.75
C SER A 37 20.63 -15.85 3.84
N LEU A 38 21.00 -14.57 3.80
CA LEU A 38 21.70 -13.85 4.88
C LEU A 38 20.75 -13.51 6.06
N LEU A 39 19.83 -14.41 6.39
CA LEU A 39 19.07 -14.37 7.63
C LEU A 39 20.04 -14.72 8.79
N ARG A 40 20.68 -13.68 9.33
CA ARG A 40 21.28 -13.76 10.66
C ARG A 40 20.17 -14.08 11.68
N PRO A 41 20.31 -15.11 12.51
CA PRO A 41 19.28 -15.53 13.48
C PRO A 41 19.04 -14.55 14.65
N GLU A 42 19.68 -13.37 14.67
CA GLU A 42 19.54 -12.41 15.77
C GLU A 42 18.28 -11.51 15.65
N ALA A 43 17.65 -11.42 14.47
CA ALA A 43 16.45 -10.58 14.29
C ALA A 43 15.15 -11.20 14.85
N ALA A 44 15.12 -12.51 15.10
CA ALA A 44 13.92 -13.20 15.61
C ALA A 44 13.74 -13.06 17.14
N ALA A 45 14.77 -12.63 17.88
CA ALA A 45 14.71 -12.49 19.33
C ALA A 45 14.08 -11.16 19.79
N ALA A 46 14.16 -10.10 18.98
CA ALA A 46 13.67 -8.77 19.37
C ALA A 46 12.14 -8.59 19.25
N ALA A 47 11.45 -9.43 18.46
CA ALA A 47 9.99 -9.33 18.30
C ALA A 47 9.20 -9.89 19.49
N ARG A 48 9.86 -10.53 20.47
CA ARG A 48 9.20 -11.06 21.69
C ARG A 48 9.26 -10.09 22.88
N GLU A 49 9.95 -8.96 22.75
CA GLU A 49 10.13 -7.96 23.81
C GLU A 49 9.55 -6.58 23.45
N TYR A 50 8.61 -6.50 22.50
CA TYR A 50 7.77 -5.30 22.40
C TYR A 50 6.67 -5.38 23.47
N HIS A 51 7.02 -4.96 24.69
CA HIS A 51 6.03 -4.60 25.69
C HIS A 51 5.52 -3.19 25.37
N PRO A 52 4.23 -3.01 25.01
CA PRO A 52 3.65 -1.68 24.95
C PRO A 52 3.82 -1.04 26.32
N GLY A 53 4.34 0.20 26.33
CA GLY A 53 4.55 0.98 27.54
C GLY A 53 3.30 0.97 28.40
N HIS A 54 3.36 0.19 29.47
CA HIS A 54 2.33 0.10 30.49
C HIS A 54 2.54 1.31 31.41
N ASP A 55 1.71 2.33 31.27
CA ASP A 55 1.62 3.40 32.26
C ASP A 55 1.17 2.79 33.60
N ASN A 56 2.12 2.73 34.52
CA ASN A 56 1.93 2.28 35.90
C ASN A 56 1.29 3.40 36.73
N ARG A 57 0.00 3.28 37.03
CA ARG A 57 -0.55 3.86 38.27
C ARG A 57 -1.74 3.05 38.79
N GLY A 58 -1.48 2.21 39.80
CA GLY A 58 -2.53 1.61 40.63
C GLY A 58 -2.30 0.15 40.99
N ALA A 59 -1.47 -0.09 42.01
CA ALA A 59 -1.32 -1.39 42.64
C ALA A 59 -2.63 -1.87 43.29
N ARG A 60 -3.03 -3.13 43.04
CA ARG A 60 -3.68 -3.98 44.04
C ARG A 60 -3.73 -5.46 43.64
N GLU A 61 -3.20 -6.27 44.55
CA GLU A 61 -3.56 -7.65 44.92
C GLU A 61 -3.44 -8.78 43.89
N ALA A 62 -2.37 -9.56 44.08
CA ALA A 62 -2.13 -10.85 43.48
C ALA A 62 -3.18 -11.88 43.92
N THR A 63 -3.86 -12.50 42.93
CA THR A 63 -4.61 -13.73 43.14
C THR A 63 -4.01 -14.83 42.25
N THR A 64 -3.38 -15.81 42.90
CA THR A 64 -2.78 -16.99 42.28
C THR A 64 -3.86 -17.90 41.70
N SER A 65 -3.98 -17.95 40.38
CA SER A 65 -4.85 -18.91 39.68
C SER A 65 -4.01 -19.90 38.87
N ARG A 66 -4.35 -21.19 39.04
CA ARG A 66 -3.71 -22.38 38.46
C ARG A 66 -3.78 -22.41 36.93
N PRO A 67 -2.81 -23.06 36.25
CA PRO A 67 -2.85 -23.21 34.80
C PRO A 67 -3.94 -24.20 34.36
N VAL A 68 -4.83 -23.75 33.48
CA VAL A 68 -5.77 -24.60 32.74
C VAL A 68 -5.05 -25.11 31.49
N ILE A 69 -4.88 -26.43 31.41
CA ILE A 69 -4.32 -27.10 30.24
C ILE A 69 -5.38 -27.07 29.13
N ALA A 70 -5.20 -26.20 28.13
CA ALA A 70 -6.02 -26.17 26.93
C ALA A 70 -5.47 -27.18 25.92
N HIS A 71 -6.29 -28.19 25.57
CA HIS A 71 -6.03 -29.10 24.45
C HIS A 71 -6.12 -28.31 23.15
N HIS A 72 -4.98 -28.04 22.51
CA HIS A 72 -4.92 -27.48 21.16
C HIS A 72 -5.25 -28.59 20.14
N THR A 73 -6.46 -28.55 19.60
CA THR A 73 -6.82 -29.29 18.40
C THR A 73 -6.16 -28.60 17.20
N ILE A 74 -5.18 -29.27 16.60
CA ILE A 74 -4.53 -28.83 15.36
C ILE A 74 -5.54 -29.06 14.23
N VAL A 75 -6.19 -27.99 13.77
CA VAL A 75 -6.99 -28.02 12.56
C VAL A 75 -6.06 -27.65 11.41
N ASP A 76 -5.73 -28.63 10.57
CA ASP A 76 -5.04 -28.44 9.28
C ASP A 76 -5.94 -27.61 8.36
N MET A 77 -5.84 -26.29 8.46
CA MET A 77 -6.43 -25.39 7.49
C MET A 77 -5.41 -25.17 6.38
N ALA A 78 -5.57 -25.93 5.29
CA ALA A 78 -4.99 -25.57 4.01
C ALA A 78 -5.42 -24.14 3.67
N THR A 79 -4.51 -23.19 3.84
CA THR A 79 -4.70 -21.76 3.64
C THR A 79 -4.86 -21.49 2.15
N ALA A 80 -6.08 -21.69 1.66
CA ALA A 80 -6.51 -21.09 0.41
C ALA A 80 -6.28 -19.58 0.57
N SER A 81 -5.41 -19.01 -0.28
CA SER A 81 -5.19 -17.57 -0.30
C SER A 81 -6.55 -16.90 -0.45
N PRO A 82 -6.91 -15.92 0.41
CA PRO A 82 -8.18 -15.24 0.29
C PRO A 82 -8.30 -14.67 -1.13
N PRO A 83 -9.51 -14.70 -1.72
CA PRO A 83 -9.73 -14.20 -3.07
C PRO A 83 -9.27 -12.75 -3.15
N ILE A 84 -8.45 -12.44 -4.17
CA ILE A 84 -8.11 -11.06 -4.53
C ILE A 84 -9.45 -10.35 -4.76
N GLN A 85 -9.81 -9.41 -3.88
CA GLN A 85 -11.02 -8.64 -4.03
C GLN A 85 -10.86 -7.76 -5.27
N THR A 86 -11.52 -8.16 -6.37
CA THR A 86 -11.66 -7.34 -7.57
C THR A 86 -12.56 -6.17 -7.23
N VAL A 87 -11.95 -5.06 -6.86
CA VAL A 87 -12.63 -3.79 -6.56
C VAL A 87 -13.36 -3.34 -7.83
N GLY A 88 -14.68 -3.19 -7.75
CA GLY A 88 -15.54 -2.85 -8.88
C GLY A 88 -15.24 -1.47 -9.50
N PRO A 89 -16.05 -1.01 -10.49
CA PRO A 89 -15.83 0.23 -11.25
C PRO A 89 -15.84 1.55 -10.43
N LEU A 90 -15.91 1.45 -9.10
CA LEU A 90 -15.78 2.54 -8.13
C LEU A 90 -14.38 2.56 -7.50
N ALA A 91 -13.33 2.12 -8.20
CA ALA A 91 -11.96 2.20 -7.70
C ALA A 91 -11.57 3.67 -7.44
N GLY A 92 -10.90 3.92 -6.32
CA GLY A 92 -10.74 5.27 -5.78
C GLY A 92 -10.08 6.28 -6.71
N GLY A 93 -9.08 5.86 -7.49
CA GLY A 93 -8.56 6.64 -8.60
C GLY A 93 -7.89 7.96 -8.21
N TYR A 94 -7.48 8.16 -6.95
CA TYR A 94 -6.92 9.44 -6.51
C TYR A 94 -5.70 9.89 -7.36
N THR A 95 -4.91 8.96 -7.91
CA THR A 95 -3.74 9.32 -8.74
C THR A 95 -4.11 10.03 -10.05
N LEU A 96 -5.38 10.01 -10.45
CA LEU A 96 -5.86 10.71 -11.65
C LEU A 96 -6.02 12.21 -11.43
N THR A 97 -6.16 12.66 -10.18
CA THR A 97 -6.51 14.05 -9.84
C THR A 97 -5.69 14.61 -8.68
N CYS A 98 -4.68 13.88 -8.24
CA CYS A 98 -3.72 14.31 -7.23
C CYS A 98 -2.30 14.24 -7.77
N THR A 99 -1.38 14.98 -7.15
CA THR A 99 0.06 15.00 -7.44
C THR A 99 0.84 15.20 -6.13
N MET A 100 2.18 15.25 -6.22
CA MET A 100 3.08 15.49 -5.09
C MET A 100 2.80 14.55 -3.91
N TYR A 101 2.98 13.27 -4.19
CA TYR A 101 2.72 12.17 -3.27
C TYR A 101 3.87 12.04 -2.28
N ASP A 102 3.53 12.04 -0.99
CA ASP A 102 4.51 11.84 0.06
C ASP A 102 3.93 10.94 1.16
N MET A 103 4.76 10.03 1.67
CA MET A 103 4.47 9.34 2.92
C MET A 103 5.01 10.22 4.02
N TRP A 104 4.09 10.95 4.64
CA TRP A 104 4.44 11.95 5.63
C TRP A 104 4.52 11.34 7.02
N ASN A 105 5.58 11.65 7.76
CA ASN A 105 5.82 11.21 9.14
C ASN A 105 5.11 12.09 10.19
N GLY A 106 4.04 12.78 9.76
CA GLY A 106 3.23 13.64 10.62
C GLY A 106 4.02 14.68 11.42
N VAL A 107 3.48 15.04 12.58
CA VAL A 107 4.14 15.80 13.63
C VAL A 107 4.07 14.93 14.89
N GLU A 108 5.11 14.94 15.73
CA GLU A 108 5.16 14.21 17.02
C GLU A 108 5.09 12.68 16.91
N GLU A 109 4.04 12.02 17.41
CA GLU A 109 3.93 10.56 17.60
C GLU A 109 3.68 9.77 16.30
N ASP A 110 3.50 10.47 15.18
CA ASP A 110 3.14 9.90 13.88
C ASP A 110 4.33 9.66 12.92
N GLN A 111 5.51 9.34 13.46
CA GLN A 111 6.78 9.32 12.73
C GLN A 111 7.02 8.15 11.75
N ASP A 112 6.03 7.32 11.46
CA ASP A 112 6.24 6.00 10.82
C ASP A 112 5.68 5.86 9.39
N GLY A 113 5.56 6.94 8.63
CA GLY A 113 5.30 6.86 7.19
C GLY A 113 3.95 6.25 6.82
N HIS A 114 2.91 6.54 7.61
CA HIS A 114 1.55 6.02 7.45
C HIS A 114 0.51 7.08 7.10
N LEU A 115 0.91 8.35 7.00
CA LEU A 115 0.07 9.41 6.46
C LEU A 115 0.34 9.54 4.97
N LEU A 116 -0.64 9.18 4.13
CA LEU A 116 -0.57 9.53 2.71
C LEU A 116 -0.97 10.99 2.56
N ARG A 117 -0.04 11.82 2.09
CA ARG A 117 -0.27 13.23 1.79
C ARG A 117 -0.17 13.46 0.27
N CYS A 118 -1.15 14.17 -0.29
CA CYS A 118 -1.17 14.52 -1.71
C CYS A 118 -1.70 15.94 -1.94
N TYR A 119 -1.33 16.52 -3.08
CA TYR A 119 -1.85 17.79 -3.56
C TYR A 119 -2.92 17.53 -4.62
N CYS A 120 -4.19 17.71 -4.26
CA CYS A 120 -5.35 17.23 -5.02
C CYS A 120 -6.18 18.37 -5.62
N VAL A 121 -6.71 18.16 -6.83
CA VAL A 121 -7.57 19.13 -7.52
C VAL A 121 -8.93 19.24 -6.84
N GLY A 122 -9.37 20.47 -6.55
CA GLY A 122 -10.69 20.78 -6.00
C GLY A 122 -11.51 21.72 -6.91
N PRO A 123 -12.79 21.96 -6.59
CA PRO A 123 -13.68 22.77 -7.43
C PRO A 123 -13.37 24.27 -7.38
N TYR A 124 -12.79 24.77 -6.28
CA TYR A 124 -12.55 26.20 -6.05
C TYR A 124 -11.08 26.61 -6.10
N ASN A 125 -10.17 25.67 -5.89
CA ASN A 125 -8.74 25.90 -5.89
C ASN A 125 -8.10 24.86 -6.81
N PRO A 126 -7.23 25.24 -7.76
CA PRO A 126 -6.59 24.28 -8.67
C PRO A 126 -5.96 23.10 -7.94
N TYR A 127 -5.44 23.31 -6.72
CA TYR A 127 -4.93 22.22 -5.89
C TYR A 127 -5.00 22.55 -4.39
N THR A 128 -5.25 21.54 -3.56
CA THR A 128 -5.26 21.65 -2.09
C THR A 128 -4.55 20.45 -1.48
N TRP A 129 -3.78 20.66 -0.41
CA TRP A 129 -3.16 19.56 0.33
C TRP A 129 -4.21 18.76 1.08
N SER A 130 -4.16 17.45 0.94
CA SER A 130 -5.01 16.52 1.68
C SER A 130 -4.19 15.36 2.22
N THR A 131 -4.59 14.85 3.38
CA THR A 131 -3.92 13.76 4.08
C THR A 131 -4.94 12.72 4.53
N VAL A 132 -4.58 11.45 4.47
CA VAL A 132 -5.34 10.34 5.08
C VAL A 132 -4.41 9.44 5.88
N HIS A 133 -4.91 8.91 6.99
CA HIS A 133 -4.16 8.06 7.90
C HIS A 133 -4.39 6.59 7.56
N LEU A 134 -3.43 5.94 6.90
CA LEU A 134 -3.62 4.58 6.38
C LEU A 134 -3.89 3.56 7.49
N ASN A 135 -3.35 3.75 8.71
CA ASN A 135 -3.58 2.83 9.83
C ASN A 135 -5.06 2.71 10.26
N GLU A 136 -5.92 3.68 9.89
CA GLU A 136 -7.35 3.65 10.23
C GLU A 136 -8.14 2.63 9.37
N ARG A 137 -7.59 2.23 8.23
CA ARG A 137 -8.23 1.33 7.26
C ARG A 137 -7.33 0.17 6.82
N LEU A 138 -6.03 0.26 7.04
CA LEU A 138 -5.09 -0.79 6.67
C LEU A 138 -4.72 -1.61 7.90
N GLY A 139 -4.90 -2.93 7.80
CA GLY A 139 -4.39 -3.88 8.78
C GLY A 139 -3.48 -4.93 8.13
N ASN A 140 -2.88 -5.76 8.98
CA ASN A 140 -2.04 -6.88 8.59
C ASN A 140 -2.74 -8.21 8.93
N ASP A 141 -2.99 -9.04 7.93
CA ASP A 141 -3.47 -10.41 8.07
C ASP A 141 -2.40 -11.38 7.59
N ASN A 142 -1.69 -11.99 8.54
CA ASN A 142 -0.63 -12.98 8.31
C ASN A 142 0.40 -12.55 7.24
N GLY A 143 0.89 -11.30 7.33
CA GLY A 143 1.86 -10.73 6.41
C GLY A 143 1.27 -10.13 5.13
N ARG A 144 -0.05 -9.93 5.07
CA ARG A 144 -0.72 -9.32 3.92
C ARG A 144 -1.53 -8.11 4.34
N PHE A 145 -1.59 -7.10 3.48
CA PHE A 145 -2.43 -5.94 3.71
C PHE A 145 -3.91 -6.23 3.48
N VAL A 146 -4.77 -5.71 4.36
CA VAL A 146 -6.23 -5.80 4.26
C VAL A 146 -6.85 -4.42 4.52
N TRP A 147 -7.65 -3.91 3.56
CA TRP A 147 -8.16 -2.52 3.48
C TRP A 147 -9.37 -2.17 4.39
N TYR A 148 -10.00 -3.16 5.01
CA TYR A 148 -11.02 -2.91 6.03
C TYR A 148 -10.62 -3.52 7.36
N SER A 149 -9.31 -3.47 7.60
CA SER A 149 -8.70 -3.82 8.86
C SER A 149 -8.08 -2.54 9.45
N LYS A 150 -7.39 -2.62 10.57
CA LYS A 150 -6.75 -1.46 11.19
C LYS A 150 -5.47 -1.90 11.88
N ASP A 151 -4.69 -0.92 12.33
CA ASP A 151 -3.56 -1.15 13.22
C ASP A 151 -2.42 -2.00 12.62
N TYR A 152 -2.18 -1.92 11.30
CA TYR A 152 -1.04 -2.61 10.68
C TYR A 152 0.31 -2.17 11.27
N ARG A 153 0.44 -0.92 11.75
CA ARG A 153 1.67 -0.37 12.35
C ARG A 153 2.20 -1.23 13.50
N GLY A 154 1.33 -1.90 14.25
CA GLY A 154 1.75 -2.78 15.34
C GLY A 154 2.52 -4.03 14.88
N SER A 155 2.55 -4.30 13.58
CA SER A 155 3.13 -5.54 13.03
C SER A 155 3.83 -5.36 11.67
N CYS A 156 4.02 -4.13 11.21
CA CYS A 156 4.71 -3.85 9.95
C CYS A 156 5.69 -2.68 10.08
N ASP A 157 6.80 -2.73 9.34
CA ASP A 157 7.84 -1.70 9.29
C ASP A 157 8.29 -1.37 7.85
N LYS A 158 9.18 -0.37 7.72
CA LYS A 158 9.88 -0.02 6.47
C LYS A 158 8.92 0.23 5.29
N THR A 159 8.05 1.19 5.49
CA THR A 159 6.99 1.53 4.55
C THR A 159 7.53 2.33 3.36
N ILE A 160 7.05 2.04 2.16
CA ILE A 160 7.43 2.73 0.92
C ILE A 160 6.18 2.95 0.06
N LEU A 161 6.06 4.14 -0.53
CA LEU A 161 5.10 4.41 -1.61
C LEU A 161 5.80 4.32 -2.96
N TRP A 162 5.56 3.22 -3.68
CA TRP A 162 6.14 2.97 -4.99
C TRP A 162 5.17 3.36 -6.12
N LYS A 163 5.72 4.00 -7.17
CA LYS A 163 4.95 4.50 -8.32
C LYS A 163 3.69 5.28 -7.93
N GLN A 164 3.76 6.00 -6.80
CA GLN A 164 2.70 6.88 -6.31
C GLN A 164 1.39 6.19 -5.90
N ARG A 165 1.30 4.84 -5.97
CA ARG A 165 0.06 4.09 -5.70
C ARG A 165 0.25 2.77 -4.96
N TYR A 166 1.39 2.10 -5.13
CA TYR A 166 1.66 0.83 -4.47
C TYR A 166 2.27 1.11 -3.11
N TYR A 167 1.54 0.81 -2.06
CA TYR A 167 2.04 0.91 -0.70
C TYR A 167 2.61 -0.44 -0.29
N MET A 168 3.86 -0.41 0.17
CA MET A 168 4.62 -1.60 0.49
C MET A 168 5.18 -1.47 1.90
N ALA A 169 5.20 -2.57 2.66
CA ALA A 169 5.84 -2.64 3.96
C ALA A 169 6.27 -4.07 4.26
N ASN A 170 7.22 -4.25 5.17
CA ASN A 170 7.53 -5.55 5.73
C ASN A 170 6.58 -5.85 6.87
N CYS A 171 5.81 -6.92 6.78
CA CYS A 171 4.80 -7.28 7.77
C CYS A 171 5.09 -8.65 8.40
N LEU A 172 4.85 -8.73 9.71
CA LEU A 172 5.00 -9.94 10.50
C LEU A 172 3.86 -10.92 10.20
N MET A 173 4.22 -12.16 9.94
CA MET A 173 3.33 -13.31 9.80
C MET A 173 3.06 -13.95 11.17
N LEU A 174 2.02 -14.77 11.27
CA LEU A 174 1.65 -15.46 12.51
C LEU A 174 2.75 -16.42 13.02
N ASN A 175 3.59 -16.93 12.11
CA ASN A 175 4.74 -17.79 12.45
C ASN A 175 6.00 -17.00 12.85
N GLY A 176 5.92 -15.67 12.93
CA GLY A 176 7.04 -14.78 13.26
C GLY A 176 7.98 -14.47 12.08
N GLN A 177 7.72 -15.01 10.88
CA GLN A 177 8.44 -14.60 9.67
C GLN A 177 7.99 -13.21 9.22
N VAL A 178 8.84 -12.53 8.45
CA VAL A 178 8.53 -11.23 7.85
C VAL A 178 8.37 -11.43 6.35
N THR A 179 7.34 -10.83 5.78
CA THR A 179 7.09 -10.83 4.33
C THR A 179 6.85 -9.41 3.83
N LEU A 180 7.12 -9.18 2.55
CA LEU A 180 6.80 -7.92 1.89
C LEU A 180 5.31 -7.90 1.52
N ALA A 181 4.53 -7.07 2.19
CA ALA A 181 3.14 -6.81 1.87
C ALA A 181 3.04 -5.67 0.85
N GLU A 182 2.10 -5.78 -0.10
CA GLU A 182 1.83 -4.76 -1.12
C GLU A 182 0.32 -4.55 -1.24
N ILE A 183 -0.10 -3.30 -1.41
CA ILE A 183 -1.48 -2.93 -1.74
C ILE A 183 -1.50 -1.74 -2.71
N ASP A 184 -2.43 -1.77 -3.65
CA ASP A 184 -2.68 -0.66 -4.56
C ASP A 184 -3.68 0.33 -3.94
N LEU A 185 -3.17 1.41 -3.34
CA LEU A 185 -3.97 2.44 -2.69
C LEU A 185 -4.94 3.13 -3.66
N ASN A 186 -4.62 3.13 -4.96
CA ASN A 186 -5.46 3.77 -5.96
C ASN A 186 -6.79 3.03 -6.16
N LEU A 187 -6.90 1.78 -5.69
CA LEU A 187 -8.18 1.08 -5.71
C LEU A 187 -9.13 1.56 -4.61
N TYR A 188 -8.59 2.16 -3.54
CA TYR A 188 -9.35 2.37 -2.32
C TYR A 188 -9.43 3.83 -1.84
N ILE A 189 -8.54 4.69 -2.33
CA ILE A 189 -8.52 6.11 -1.99
C ILE A 189 -8.97 6.91 -3.21
N ARG A 190 -9.90 7.83 -2.99
CA ARG A 190 -10.38 8.76 -4.02
C ARG A 190 -10.13 10.21 -3.65
N ASN A 191 -10.05 11.06 -4.66
CA ASN A 191 -10.17 12.50 -4.47
C ASN A 191 -11.65 12.92 -4.60
N ILE A 192 -12.21 13.54 -3.58
CA ILE A 192 -13.51 14.21 -3.62
C ILE A 192 -13.26 15.69 -3.35
N ASN A 193 -13.42 16.52 -4.38
CA ASN A 193 -13.36 17.97 -4.26
C ASN A 193 -12.07 18.53 -3.62
N GLY A 194 -10.93 17.89 -3.88
CA GLY A 194 -9.63 18.28 -3.32
C GLY A 194 -9.29 17.57 -2.01
N SER A 195 -10.13 16.65 -1.54
CA SER A 195 -9.91 15.85 -0.33
C SER A 195 -9.75 14.37 -0.66
N LEU A 196 -8.68 13.77 -0.15
CA LEU A 196 -8.49 12.32 -0.12
C LEU A 196 -9.54 11.70 0.81
N VAL A 197 -10.27 10.71 0.31
CA VAL A 197 -11.27 9.97 1.06
C VAL A 197 -11.00 8.48 0.86
N MET A 198 -10.82 7.76 1.98
CA MET A 198 -10.75 6.30 2.01
C MET A 198 -12.16 5.74 1.86
N MET A 199 -12.35 4.82 0.92
CA MET A 199 -13.63 4.14 0.71
C MET A 199 -13.75 2.88 1.55
#